data_AF-A0A2D4EYU5-F1
#
_entry.id   AF-A0A2D4EYU5-F1
#
_cell.length_a   1.000
_cell.length_b   1.000
_cell.length_c   1.000
_cell.angle_alpha   90.00
_cell.angle_beta   90.00
_cell.angle_gamma   90.00
#
_symmetry.space_group_name_H-M   'P 1'
#
loop_
_entity.id
_entity.type
_entity.pdbx_description
1 polymer ?
#
loop_
_entity_poly.entity_id
_entity_poly.type
_entity_poly.pdbx_seq_one_letter_code
_entity_poly.pdbx_strand_id
1 'polypeptide(L)'
;ASLSLDNISKHDRKIYWPAPVEWREECNWAGKDINAECMNFVRILHLYNRTHLYACGTGAFHPICGFVEVGQRVEDSVFKLDFKSLEDGKGKSPYDPNHTTASVLAGEELYSGVATDLMGRDFTIFRSLG
;
A
#
# COMPACT_ATOMS: atom_id res chain seq x y z
N ALA A 1 0.30 -8.95 6.90
CA ALA A 1 1.00 -9.75 7.93
C ALA A 1 2.13 -10.51 7.25
N SER A 2 3.26 -10.71 7.92
CA SER A 2 4.28 -11.68 7.52
C SER A 2 3.98 -13.00 8.23
N LEU A 3 3.85 -14.06 7.45
CA LEU A 3 3.45 -15.39 7.92
C LEU A 3 4.53 -16.42 7.55
N SER A 4 4.68 -17.46 8.36
CA SER A 4 5.54 -18.59 8.00
C SER A 4 4.98 -19.34 6.79
N LEU A 5 5.88 -19.71 5.87
CA LEU A 5 5.55 -20.54 4.70
C LEU A 5 5.18 -21.98 5.09
N ASP A 6 5.75 -22.50 6.18
CA ASP A 6 5.48 -23.86 6.66
C ASP A 6 4.17 -23.95 7.44
N ASN A 7 3.86 -22.91 8.23
CA ASN A 7 2.67 -22.88 9.04
C ASN A 7 2.23 -21.45 9.36
N ILE A 8 1.15 -20.99 8.72
CA ILE A 8 0.62 -19.62 8.88
C ILE A 8 0.17 -19.29 10.31
N SER A 9 -0.06 -20.29 11.17
CA SER A 9 -0.42 -20.09 12.58
C SER A 9 0.81 -19.85 13.47
N LYS A 10 2.02 -20.01 12.95
CA LYS A 10 3.29 -19.77 13.66
C LYS A 10 3.94 -18.48 13.17
N HIS A 11 4.45 -17.69 14.11
CA HIS A 11 5.18 -16.44 13.85
C HIS A 11 4.42 -15.43 12.96
N ASP A 12 3.32 -14.87 13.47
CA ASP A 12 2.67 -13.73 12.81
C ASP A 12 3.32 -12.42 13.22
N ARG A 13 3.90 -11.71 12.24
CA ARG A 13 4.27 -10.29 12.43
C ARG A 13 3.29 -9.43 11.65
N LYS A 14 2.77 -8.40 12.30
CA LYS A 14 1.76 -7.51 11.71
C LYS A 14 2.25 -6.07 11.82
N ILE A 15 2.15 -5.35 10.72
CA ILE A 15 2.27 -3.89 10.71
C ILE A 15 0.86 -3.35 10.69
N TYR A 16 0.54 -2.50 11.66
CA TYR A 16 -0.71 -1.75 11.67
C TYR A 16 -0.46 -0.42 10.95
N TRP A 17 -1.07 -0.23 9.77
CA TRP A 17 -0.90 0.96 8.93
C TRP A 17 -2.27 1.55 8.54
N PRO A 18 -2.97 2.18 9.51
CA PRO A 18 -4.25 2.83 9.24
C PRO A 18 -4.07 4.13 8.46
N ALA A 19 -5.16 4.63 7.88
CA ALA A 19 -5.22 6.01 7.40
C ALA A 19 -5.26 6.99 8.60
N PRO A 20 -4.65 8.19 8.50
CA PRO A 20 -4.79 9.27 9.48
C PRO A 20 -6.27 9.59 9.75
N VAL A 21 -6.56 10.06 10.98
CA VAL A 21 -7.94 10.34 11.38
C VAL A 21 -8.55 11.43 10.50
N GLU A 22 -7.76 12.45 10.14
CA GLU A 22 -8.20 13.56 9.30
C GLU A 22 -8.69 13.05 7.93
N TRP A 23 -7.93 12.18 7.27
CA TRP A 23 -8.33 11.60 5.98
C TRP A 23 -9.56 10.69 6.10
N ARG A 24 -9.71 9.98 7.22
CA ARG A 24 -10.92 9.17 7.47
C ARG A 24 -12.16 10.04 7.63
N GLU A 25 -12.04 11.18 8.33
CA GLU A 25 -13.12 12.14 8.49
C GLU A 25 -13.49 12.81 7.16
N GLU A 26 -12.48 13.23 6.38
CA GLU A 26 -12.68 13.79 5.04
C GLU A 26 -13.37 12.79 4.10
N CYS A 27 -12.91 11.54 4.08
CA CYS A 27 -13.54 10.46 3.33
C CYS A 27 -15.01 10.25 3.72
N ASN A 28 -15.33 10.29 5.02
CA ASN A 28 -16.70 10.15 5.51
C ASN A 28 -17.57 11.37 5.18
N TRP A 29 -17.02 12.60 5.25
CA TRP A 29 -17.72 13.81 4.79
C TRP A 29 -17.99 13.80 3.29
N ALA A 30 -17.15 13.13 2.49
CA ALA A 30 -17.40 12.87 1.08
C ALA A 30 -18.49 11.81 0.83
N GLY A 31 -19.10 11.25 1.87
CA GLY A 31 -20.23 10.32 1.80
C GLY A 31 -19.86 8.85 1.65
N LYS A 32 -18.59 8.49 1.91
CA LYS A 32 -18.11 7.10 1.89
C LYS A 32 -18.30 6.40 3.24
N ASP A 33 -18.40 5.07 3.22
CA ASP A 33 -18.60 4.29 4.43
C ASP A 33 -17.34 4.28 5.33
N ILE A 34 -17.49 4.77 6.56
CA ILE A 34 -16.38 4.91 7.52
C ILE A 34 -15.70 3.58 7.91
N ASN A 35 -16.42 2.47 7.81
CA ASN A 35 -15.99 1.14 8.23
C ASN A 35 -15.63 0.22 7.06
N ALA A 36 -16.15 0.47 5.86
CA ALA A 36 -15.91 -0.36 4.68
C ALA A 36 -15.00 0.32 3.64
N GLU A 37 -14.95 1.65 3.60
CA GLU A 37 -14.27 2.40 2.54
C GLU A 37 -13.18 3.33 3.07
N CYS A 38 -13.41 4.02 4.20
CA CYS A 38 -12.48 4.99 4.78
C CYS A 38 -11.40 4.34 5.66
N MET A 39 -10.68 3.38 5.08
CA MET A 39 -9.52 2.72 5.67
C MET A 39 -8.37 2.67 4.67
N ASN A 40 -7.18 2.33 5.15
CA ASN A 40 -6.05 2.06 4.28
C ASN A 40 -6.05 0.58 3.88
N PHE A 41 -6.37 0.29 2.62
CA PHE A 41 -6.31 -1.04 2.05
C PHE A 41 -5.04 -1.16 1.23
N VAL A 42 -4.14 -2.07 1.62
CA VAL A 42 -2.89 -2.33 0.88
C VAL A 42 -3.23 -2.97 -0.48
N ARG A 43 -2.76 -2.37 -1.57
CA ARG A 43 -3.02 -2.79 -2.97
C ARG A 43 -1.77 -3.22 -3.70
N ILE A 44 -0.62 -2.71 -3.30
CA ILE A 44 0.67 -3.03 -3.89
C ILE A 44 1.60 -3.52 -2.77
N LEU A 45 2.33 -4.59 -3.05
CA LEU A 45 3.41 -5.10 -2.23
C LEU A 45 4.45 -5.79 -3.14
N HIS A 46 5.61 -5.17 -3.32
CA HIS A 46 6.70 -5.71 -4.14
C HIS A 46 8.02 -5.71 -3.39
N LEU A 47 8.94 -6.61 -3.75
CA LEU A 47 10.32 -6.56 -3.26
C LEU A 47 11.06 -5.43 -3.97
N TYR A 48 11.49 -4.40 -3.24
CA TYR A 48 12.20 -3.25 -3.82
C TYR A 48 13.69 -3.50 -3.94
N ASN A 49 14.30 -3.97 -2.84
CA ASN A 49 15.70 -4.36 -2.80
C ASN A 49 15.87 -5.53 -1.83
N ARG A 50 17.12 -5.91 -1.53
CA ARG A 50 17.40 -7.05 -0.64
C ARG A 50 16.89 -6.90 0.80
N THR A 51 16.55 -5.68 1.23
CA THR A 51 16.17 -5.38 2.61
C THR A 51 14.81 -4.73 2.77
N HIS A 52 14.20 -4.26 1.69
CA HIS A 52 12.95 -3.50 1.72
C HIS A 52 11.93 -4.02 0.73
N LEU A 53 10.67 -4.02 1.16
CA LEU A 53 9.50 -4.10 0.31
C LEU A 53 8.98 -2.68 0.03
N TYR A 54 8.39 -2.47 -1.14
CA TYR A 54 7.60 -1.29 -1.46
C TYR A 54 6.11 -1.64 -1.33
N ALA A 55 5.38 -0.87 -0.52
CA ALA A 55 3.96 -1.09 -0.27
C ALA A 55 3.16 0.17 -0.55
N CYS A 56 1.98 0.04 -1.15
CA CYS A 56 1.03 1.14 -1.32
C CYS A 56 -0.38 0.71 -0.92
N GLY A 57 -1.17 1.66 -0.43
CA GLY A 57 -2.57 1.46 -0.11
C GLY A 57 -3.44 2.69 -0.37
N THR A 58 -4.75 2.50 -0.23
CA THR A 58 -5.78 3.49 -0.56
C THR A 58 -5.81 4.70 0.37
N GLY A 59 -5.27 4.58 1.59
CA GLY A 59 -5.21 5.64 2.59
C GLY A 59 -6.52 6.40 2.82
N ALA A 60 -7.66 5.71 2.84
CA ALA A 60 -8.99 6.33 2.91
C ALA A 60 -9.24 7.37 1.81
N PHE A 61 -9.06 6.99 0.54
CA PHE A 61 -9.13 7.89 -0.63
C PHE A 61 -8.02 8.96 -0.66
N HIS A 62 -6.92 8.72 0.06
CA HIS A 62 -5.65 9.45 -0.08
C HIS A 62 -4.53 8.42 -0.26
N PRO A 63 -4.31 7.91 -1.48
CA PRO A 63 -3.34 6.85 -1.74
C PRO A 63 -1.95 7.21 -1.22
N ILE A 64 -1.33 6.27 -0.50
CA ILE A 64 0.00 6.44 0.09
C ILE A 64 0.87 5.22 -0.15
N CYS A 65 2.18 5.44 -0.25
CA CYS A 65 3.18 4.40 -0.36
C CYS A 65 4.26 4.53 0.71
N GLY A 66 5.02 3.47 0.94
CA GLY A 66 6.15 3.47 1.85
C GLY A 66 6.99 2.20 1.77
N PHE A 67 8.14 2.24 2.42
CA PHE A 67 9.08 1.11 2.45
C PHE A 67 8.95 0.32 3.75
N VAL A 68 8.85 -1.00 3.61
CA VAL A 68 8.84 -1.94 4.74
C VAL A 68 10.19 -2.64 4.81
N GLU A 69 10.94 -2.39 5.87
CA GLU A 69 12.20 -3.08 6.17
C GLU A 69 11.91 -4.51 6.63
N VAL A 70 12.55 -5.48 5.97
CA VAL A 70 12.40 -6.92 6.21
C VAL A 70 13.71 -7.62 6.58
N GLY A 71 14.82 -6.88 6.68
CA GLY A 71 16.16 -7.45 6.93
C GLY A 71 16.78 -8.12 5.70
N GLN A 72 18.04 -8.55 5.81
CA GLN A 72 18.75 -9.22 4.69
C GLN A 72 18.53 -10.73 4.68
N ARG A 73 18.30 -11.33 5.85
CA ARG A 73 18.09 -12.76 6.04
C ARG A 73 16.71 -13.02 6.61
N VAL A 74 16.15 -14.19 6.30
CA VAL A 74 14.86 -14.64 6.85
C VAL A 74 14.90 -14.74 8.39
N GLU A 75 16.08 -14.95 8.95
CA GLU A 75 16.33 -14.99 10.40
C GLU A 75 16.31 -13.60 11.05
N ASP A 76 16.53 -12.53 10.27
CA ASP A 76 16.51 -11.17 10.77
C ASP A 76 15.09 -10.83 11.24
N SER A 77 14.97 -10.39 12.49
CA SER A 77 13.68 -10.20 13.13
C SER A 77 12.98 -8.89 12.75
N VAL A 78 13.27 -8.34 11.56
CA VAL A 78 12.84 -7.01 11.15
C VAL A 78 11.58 -7.09 10.30
N PHE A 79 10.56 -6.32 10.67
CA PHE A 79 9.34 -6.13 9.90
C PHE A 79 8.72 -4.79 10.30
N LYS A 80 9.23 -3.71 9.71
CA LYS A 80 8.91 -2.34 10.14
C LYS A 80 8.64 -1.45 8.93
N LEU A 81 7.56 -0.67 8.99
CA LEU A 81 7.27 0.38 8.02
C LEU A 81 7.93 1.69 8.48
N ASP A 82 8.62 2.39 7.58
CA ASP A 82 9.10 3.74 7.87
C ASP A 82 7.99 4.77 7.64
N PHE A 83 7.30 5.13 8.72
CA PHE A 83 6.23 6.14 8.70
C PHE A 83 6.73 7.57 8.43
N LYS A 84 8.04 7.84 8.53
CA LYS A 84 8.59 9.19 8.32
C LYS A 84 8.85 9.50 6.85
N SER A 85 8.90 8.47 6.00
CA SER A 85 9.21 8.57 4.58
C SER A 85 8.06 8.09 3.69
N LEU A 86 6.81 8.25 4.16
CA LEU A 86 5.64 7.96 3.33
C LEU A 86 5.59 8.86 2.10
N GLU A 87 5.27 8.26 0.96
CA GLU A 87 5.20 8.91 -0.35
C GLU A 87 3.77 9.03 -0.83
N ASP A 88 3.52 9.98 -1.74
CA ASP A 88 2.28 10.03 -2.50
C ASP A 88 2.09 8.75 -3.33
N GLY A 89 0.91 8.15 -3.18
CA GLY A 89 0.48 6.94 -3.87
C GLY A 89 -0.36 7.19 -5.10
N LYS A 90 -0.62 8.45 -5.47
CA LYS A 90 -1.38 8.79 -6.68
C LYS A 90 -0.74 8.15 -7.93
N GLY A 91 -1.58 7.49 -8.72
CA GLY A 91 -1.13 6.76 -9.91
C GLY A 91 -0.38 5.46 -9.61
N LYS A 92 -0.15 5.11 -8.34
CA LYS A 92 0.43 3.83 -7.90
C LYS A 92 -0.64 2.94 -7.29
N SER A 93 -1.42 3.44 -6.33
CA SER A 93 -2.56 2.76 -5.71
C SER A 93 -3.86 3.46 -6.10
N PRO A 94 -4.99 2.72 -6.23
CA PRO A 94 -6.28 3.32 -6.44
C PRO A 94 -6.74 4.08 -5.18
N TYR A 95 -7.65 5.02 -5.39
CA TYR A 95 -8.37 5.74 -4.33
C TYR A 95 -9.43 4.83 -3.66
N ASP A 96 -10.30 4.23 -4.47
CA ASP A 96 -11.40 3.38 -4.00
C ASP A 96 -10.93 1.93 -3.78
N PRO A 97 -11.21 1.32 -2.61
CA PRO A 97 -10.86 -0.07 -2.36
C PRO A 97 -11.58 -1.09 -3.25
N ASN A 98 -12.63 -0.71 -3.97
CA ASN A 98 -13.32 -1.61 -4.89
C ASN A 98 -12.69 -1.61 -6.29
N HIS A 99 -11.80 -0.67 -6.60
CA HIS A 99 -11.12 -0.64 -7.88
C HIS A 99 -9.99 -1.68 -7.96
N THR A 100 -9.92 -2.34 -9.11
CA THR A 100 -8.86 -3.30 -9.44
C THR A 100 -7.53 -2.59 -9.68
N THR A 101 -6.44 -3.29 -9.43
CA THR A 101 -5.08 -2.78 -9.62
C THR A 101 -4.21 -3.89 -10.17
N ALA A 102 -3.40 -3.57 -11.17
CA ALA A 102 -2.30 -4.42 -11.62
C ALA A 102 -0.99 -3.66 -11.38
N SER A 103 0.06 -4.35 -10.94
CA SER A 103 1.37 -3.71 -10.78
C SER A 103 2.52 -4.71 -10.91
N VAL A 104 3.67 -4.21 -11.36
CA VAL A 104 4.93 -4.93 -11.38
C VAL A 104 6.06 -3.94 -11.08
N LEU A 105 6.99 -4.37 -10.22
CA LEU A 105 8.26 -3.66 -10.02
C LEU A 105 9.34 -4.37 -10.85
N ALA A 106 9.94 -3.64 -11.80
CA ALA A 106 10.96 -4.17 -12.70
C ALA A 106 12.19 -3.26 -12.65
N GLY A 107 13.30 -3.80 -12.12
CA GLY A 107 14.45 -2.98 -11.76
C GLY A 107 14.08 -2.05 -10.60
N GLU A 108 14.25 -0.75 -10.80
CA GLU A 108 13.90 0.29 -9.81
C GLU A 108 12.60 1.02 -10.17
N GLU A 109 11.91 0.59 -11.23
CA GLU A 109 10.70 1.24 -11.74
C GLU A 109 9.44 0.41 -11.40
N LEU A 110 8.42 1.09 -10.87
CA LEU A 110 7.08 0.56 -10.64
C LEU A 110 6.16 0.91 -11.81
N TYR A 111 5.65 -0.12 -12.45
CA TYR A 111 4.58 -0.03 -13.43
C TYR A 111 3.27 -0.42 -12.76
N SER A 112 2.23 0.41 -12.92
CA SER A 112 0.93 0.18 -12.28
C SER A 112 -0.21 0.59 -13.18
N GLY A 113 -1.26 -0.22 -13.25
CA GLY A 113 -2.53 0.09 -13.90
C GLY A 113 -3.59 0.30 -12.84
N VAL A 114 -4.04 1.56 -12.69
CA VAL A 114 -4.96 2.00 -11.65
C VAL A 114 -5.95 3.04 -12.16
N ALA A 115 -7.09 3.16 -11.47
CA ALA A 115 -7.95 4.34 -11.60
C ALA A 115 -7.27 5.54 -10.93
N THR A 116 -7.24 6.67 -11.62
CA THR A 116 -6.40 7.84 -11.25
C THR A 116 -7.16 9.07 -10.82
N ASP A 117 -8.46 9.08 -11.02
CA ASP A 117 -9.39 10.03 -10.47
C ASP A 117 -10.10 9.43 -9.25
N LEU A 118 -10.55 10.31 -8.34
CA LEU A 118 -11.33 9.90 -7.17
C LEU A 118 -12.65 9.21 -7.57
N MET A 119 -13.15 9.49 -8.78
CA MET A 119 -14.43 8.95 -9.26
C MET A 119 -14.30 7.59 -9.96
N GLY A 120 -13.08 7.08 -10.18
CA GLY A 120 -12.88 5.75 -10.76
C GLY A 120 -13.11 5.62 -12.26
N ARG A 121 -13.05 6.72 -13.01
CA ARG A 121 -13.40 6.75 -14.43
C ARG A 121 -12.18 6.64 -15.33
N ASP A 122 -11.06 7.17 -14.88
CA ASP A 122 -9.84 7.28 -15.67
C ASP A 122 -8.82 6.22 -15.25
N PHE A 123 -8.89 5.07 -15.90
CA PHE A 123 -7.91 3.99 -15.76
C PHE A 123 -6.72 4.26 -16.67
N THR A 124 -5.52 4.30 -16.09
CA THR A 124 -4.30 4.61 -16.82
C THR A 124 -3.14 3.76 -16.30
N ILE A 125 -2.19 3.48 -17.19
CA ILE A 125 -0.94 2.80 -16.84
C ILE A 125 0.11 3.86 -16.54
N PHE A 126 0.64 3.83 -15.33
CA PHE A 126 1.68 4.72 -14.82
C PHE A 126 3.00 3.98 -14.68
N ARG A 127 4.09 4.71 -14.95
CA ARG A 127 5.44 4.37 -14.54
C ARG A 127 5.89 5.38 -13.49
N SER A 128 6.39 4.89 -12.37
CA SER A 128 6.87 5.69 -11.23
C SER A 128 8.06 4.98 -10.59
N LEU A 129 8.79 5.67 -9.70
CA LEU A 129 10.10 5.21 -9.21
C LEU A 129 11.13 5.08 -10.36
N GLY A 130 12.42 5.13 -10.04
CA GLY A 130 13.53 5.26 -10.99
C GLY A 130 14.27 6.58 -10.89
#